data_AF-A0A812PRC0-F1
#
_entry.id   AF-A0A812PRC0-F1
#
_cell.length_a   1.000
_cell.length_b   1.000
_cell.length_c   1.000
_cell.angle_alpha   90.00
_cell.angle_beta   90.00
_cell.angle_gamma   90.00
#
_symmetry.space_group_name_H-M   'P 1'
#
loop_
_entity.id
_entity.type
_entity.pdbx_description
1 polymer ?
#
loop_
_entity_poly.entity_id
_entity_poly.type
_entity_poly.pdbx_seq_one_letter_code
_entity_poly.pdbx_strand_id
1 'polypeptide(L)'
;MRAAGHRSVRFDIMDAEQRPGTNFMDLQTDAGFALAILSILKCHKALVHFGIKCSSFCVLNMGTSKRSACNSIGYTGHESVAYANKLLERTTLLVMLCTAMDACWTLEQPAGSFLEYYPCWRSLMLAIRGVGGPYAVSTVRFWMGNYGSKTPKRHYLVSNTTVAYLLDRGRLKWAMRKGMCTTKTVERARDQKGRVRYWGNKNLRQTQLLAFDNKHDIFKFEVANPDSPKITQKGYVTISYITS
;
A
#
# COMPACT_ATOMS: atom_id res chain seq x y z
N MET A 1 -2.75 0.09 20.96
CA MET A 1 -3.66 0.06 22.12
C MET A 1 -4.85 -0.47 21.41
N ARG A 2 -5.33 -1.67 21.73
CA ARG A 2 -6.69 -1.97 21.33
C ARG A 2 -7.52 -0.98 22.16
N ALA A 3 -7.95 0.11 21.55
CA ALA A 3 -9.05 0.87 22.11
C ALA A 3 -10.17 -0.16 22.29
N ALA A 4 -10.64 -0.34 23.53
CA ALA A 4 -11.61 -1.37 23.86
C ALA A 4 -12.80 -1.27 22.89
N GLY A 5 -13.14 -2.36 22.20
CA GLY A 5 -14.28 -2.42 21.26
C GLY A 5 -13.96 -2.42 19.76
N HIS A 6 -12.69 -2.22 19.34
CA HIS A 6 -12.34 -2.30 17.91
C HIS A 6 -11.96 -3.72 17.48
N ARG A 7 -12.62 -4.23 16.43
CA ARG A 7 -12.24 -5.47 15.74
C ARG A 7 -11.60 -5.14 14.39
N SER A 8 -10.60 -5.92 14.00
CA SER A 8 -10.00 -5.81 12.68
C SER A 8 -9.94 -7.17 11.99
N VAL A 9 -10.18 -7.14 10.68
CA VAL A 9 -10.06 -8.29 9.79
C VAL A 9 -9.04 -7.92 8.72
N ARG A 10 -8.06 -8.80 8.52
CA ARG A 10 -6.98 -8.59 7.57
C ARG A 10 -7.12 -9.58 6.41
N PHE A 11 -7.06 -9.02 5.21
CA PHE A 11 -6.93 -9.75 3.96
C PHE A 11 -5.51 -9.56 3.46
N ASP A 12 -4.84 -10.67 3.17
CA ASP A 12 -3.47 -10.64 2.66
C ASP A 12 -3.47 -10.74 1.13
N ILE A 13 -2.36 -10.36 0.54
CA ILE A 13 -2.05 -10.62 -0.87
C ILE A 13 -0.90 -11.61 -0.87
N MET A 14 -1.18 -12.87 -1.18
CA MET A 14 -0.13 -13.88 -1.24
C MET A 14 0.64 -13.74 -2.55
N ASP A 15 1.95 -13.94 -2.50
CA ASP A 15 2.76 -14.08 -3.72
C ASP A 15 2.59 -15.50 -4.26
N ALA A 16 2.73 -15.68 -5.58
CA ALA A 16 2.58 -16.96 -6.27
C ALA A 16 3.47 -18.10 -5.71
N GLU A 17 4.51 -17.75 -4.94
CA GLU A 17 5.42 -18.70 -4.28
C GLU A 17 4.81 -19.36 -3.02
N GLN A 18 3.65 -18.92 -2.53
CA GLN A 18 2.97 -19.55 -1.39
C GLN A 18 1.89 -20.53 -1.83
N ARG A 19 1.87 -21.69 -1.17
CA ARG A 19 1.05 -22.85 -1.52
C ARG A 19 -0.40 -22.43 -1.83
N PRO A 20 -0.91 -22.71 -3.05
CA PRO A 20 -2.31 -22.48 -3.37
C PRO A 20 -3.18 -23.32 -2.42
N GLY A 21 -4.15 -22.68 -1.76
CA GLY A 21 -5.21 -23.38 -1.02
C GLY A 21 -5.28 -23.20 0.51
N THR A 22 -4.35 -22.47 1.15
CA THR A 22 -4.37 -22.36 2.64
C THR A 22 -4.88 -21.02 3.20
N ASN A 23 -5.08 -19.99 2.37
CA ASN A 23 -5.50 -18.67 2.86
C ASN A 23 -6.79 -18.20 2.20
N PHE A 24 -7.92 -18.41 2.88
CA PHE A 24 -9.24 -17.91 2.48
C PHE A 24 -9.30 -16.37 2.45
N MET A 25 -8.33 -15.68 3.04
CA MET A 25 -8.25 -14.21 3.10
C MET A 25 -7.38 -13.62 1.99
N ASP A 26 -7.08 -14.37 0.93
CA ASP A 26 -6.28 -13.90 -0.20
C ASP A 26 -7.13 -13.12 -1.23
N LEU A 27 -6.86 -11.82 -1.35
CA LEU A 27 -7.55 -10.93 -2.30
C LEU A 27 -7.29 -11.25 -3.77
N GLN A 28 -6.35 -12.14 -4.09
CA GLN A 28 -6.14 -12.61 -5.46
C GLN A 28 -7.13 -13.72 -5.87
N THR A 29 -7.76 -14.38 -4.90
CA THR A 29 -8.76 -15.44 -5.10
C THR A 29 -10.17 -14.87 -5.09
N ASP A 30 -11.10 -15.48 -5.83
CA ASP A 30 -12.48 -15.00 -5.90
C ASP A 30 -13.17 -15.11 -4.54
N ALA A 31 -12.89 -16.18 -3.79
CA ALA A 31 -13.38 -16.39 -2.43
C ALA A 31 -12.90 -15.30 -1.45
N GLY A 32 -11.60 -14.99 -1.43
CA GLY A 32 -11.07 -13.95 -0.55
C GLY A 32 -11.57 -12.55 -0.91
N PHE A 33 -11.76 -12.27 -2.21
CA PHE A 33 -12.39 -11.03 -2.65
C PHE A 33 -13.87 -10.94 -2.24
N ALA A 34 -14.64 -12.01 -2.41
CA ALA A 34 -16.04 -12.06 -1.96
C ALA A 34 -16.15 -11.87 -0.43
N LEU A 35 -15.27 -12.49 0.34
CA LEU A 35 -15.20 -12.30 1.80
C LEU A 35 -14.85 -10.85 2.19
N ALA A 36 -13.99 -10.17 1.42
CA ALA A 36 -13.69 -8.76 1.64
C ALA A 36 -14.91 -7.87 1.40
N ILE A 37 -15.67 -8.13 0.32
CA ILE A 37 -16.94 -7.44 0.04
C ILE A 37 -17.93 -7.67 1.17
N LEU A 38 -18.15 -8.93 1.58
CA LEU A 38 -19.06 -9.27 2.67
C LEU A 38 -18.65 -8.60 3.98
N SER A 39 -17.34 -8.54 4.25
CA SER A 39 -16.83 -7.86 5.44
C SER A 39 -17.15 -6.37 5.44
N ILE A 40 -16.97 -5.66 4.32
CA ILE A 40 -17.35 -4.24 4.20
C ILE A 40 -18.87 -4.08 4.37
N LEU A 41 -19.67 -4.91 3.70
CA LEU A 41 -21.15 -4.85 3.77
C LEU A 41 -21.70 -5.10 5.18
N LYS A 42 -21.01 -5.91 5.99
CA LYS A 42 -21.42 -6.22 7.38
C LYS A 42 -20.94 -5.20 8.40
N CYS A 43 -20.02 -4.30 8.04
CA CYS A 43 -19.49 -3.30 8.96
C CYS A 43 -20.19 -1.96 8.78
N HIS A 44 -20.94 -1.53 9.80
CA HIS A 44 -21.46 -0.16 9.85
C HIS A 44 -20.35 0.78 10.34
N LYS A 45 -20.06 1.86 9.61
CA LYS A 45 -18.97 2.82 9.93
C LYS A 45 -17.58 2.18 10.04
N ALA A 46 -17.13 1.53 8.96
CA ALA A 46 -15.81 0.91 8.89
C ALA A 46 -14.70 1.93 8.57
N LEU A 47 -13.48 1.62 9.03
CA LEU A 47 -12.23 2.17 8.51
C LEU A 47 -11.51 1.08 7.72
N VAL A 48 -11.27 1.32 6.44
CA VAL A 48 -10.61 0.36 5.54
C VAL A 48 -9.27 0.92 5.04
N HIS A 49 -8.18 0.23 5.35
CA HIS A 49 -6.85 0.58 4.86
C HIS A 49 -6.39 -0.37 3.76
N PHE A 50 -5.96 0.19 2.64
CA PHE A 50 -5.47 -0.52 1.46
C PHE A 50 -3.96 -0.28 1.30
N GLY A 51 -3.16 -1.31 1.56
CA GLY A 51 -1.72 -1.33 1.31
C GLY A 51 -1.40 -2.20 0.09
N ILE A 52 -1.54 -1.67 -1.12
CA ILE A 52 -1.28 -2.43 -2.35
C ILE A 52 0.22 -2.66 -2.53
N LYS A 53 0.61 -3.86 -2.98
CA LYS A 53 2.01 -4.19 -3.27
C LYS A 53 2.58 -3.24 -4.32
N CYS A 54 3.52 -2.39 -3.92
CA CYS A 54 4.10 -1.36 -4.78
C CYS A 54 5.15 -1.89 -5.77
N SER A 55 5.58 -3.15 -5.66
CA SER A 55 6.69 -3.71 -6.45
C SER A 55 6.42 -3.71 -7.95
N SER A 56 5.16 -3.87 -8.41
CA SER A 56 4.85 -3.77 -9.83
C SER A 56 4.65 -2.33 -10.30
N PHE A 57 4.28 -1.41 -9.41
CA PHE A 57 3.90 -0.04 -9.76
C PHE A 57 5.03 0.97 -9.55
N CYS A 58 6.15 0.59 -8.93
CA CYS A 58 7.24 1.52 -8.68
C CYS A 58 8.15 1.72 -9.91
N VAL A 59 8.75 2.91 -10.01
CA VAL A 59 9.74 3.26 -11.05
C VAL A 59 10.89 2.25 -11.14
N LEU A 60 11.31 1.64 -10.03
CA LEU A 60 12.38 0.64 -10.03
C LEU A 60 12.04 -0.61 -10.87
N ASN A 61 10.75 -0.93 -11.02
CA ASN A 61 10.30 -2.05 -11.82
C ASN A 61 9.85 -1.66 -13.23
N MET A 62 10.04 -0.42 -13.65
CA MET A 62 9.65 0.05 -14.99
C MET A 62 10.33 -0.75 -16.12
N GLY A 63 11.57 -1.19 -15.92
CA GLY A 63 12.31 -1.97 -16.91
C GLY A 63 11.67 -3.32 -17.25
N THR A 64 11.14 -4.00 -16.22
CA THR A 64 10.47 -5.31 -16.35
C THR A 64 8.99 -5.13 -16.61
N SER A 65 8.30 -4.34 -15.79
CA SER A 65 6.85 -4.13 -15.91
C SER A 65 6.45 -3.36 -17.17
N LYS A 66 7.37 -2.64 -17.82
CA LYS A 66 7.11 -1.73 -18.95
C LYS A 66 6.05 -0.65 -18.64
N ARG A 67 5.79 -0.39 -17.35
CA ARG A 67 4.82 0.62 -16.93
C ARG A 67 5.39 2.02 -17.10
N SER A 68 4.52 2.95 -17.49
CA SER A 68 4.80 4.38 -17.49
C SER A 68 3.50 5.14 -17.19
N ALA A 69 3.56 6.47 -17.10
CA ALA A 69 2.34 7.27 -16.97
C ALA A 69 1.36 7.07 -18.16
N CYS A 70 1.90 6.83 -19.36
CA CYS A 70 1.11 6.59 -20.57
C CYS A 70 0.79 5.11 -20.83
N ASN A 71 1.50 4.19 -20.16
CA ASN A 71 1.26 2.76 -20.20
C ASN A 71 1.20 2.22 -18.76
N SER A 72 0.20 2.64 -18.00
CA SER A 72 0.13 2.30 -16.57
C SER A 72 -0.23 0.84 -16.33
N ILE A 73 -0.80 0.13 -17.32
CA ILE A 73 -1.11 -1.31 -17.29
C ILE A 73 0.17 -2.16 -17.36
N GLY A 74 1.16 -1.73 -18.16
CA GLY A 74 2.42 -2.43 -18.34
C GLY A 74 2.31 -3.68 -19.22
N TYR A 75 3.36 -4.50 -19.21
CA TYR A 75 3.44 -5.76 -19.96
C TYR A 75 2.87 -6.91 -19.14
N THR A 76 1.64 -7.32 -19.46
CA THR A 76 0.88 -8.37 -18.75
C THR A 76 1.41 -9.79 -19.00
N GLY A 77 2.35 -9.97 -19.94
CA GLY A 77 3.04 -11.25 -20.11
C GLY A 77 3.91 -11.65 -18.91
N HIS A 78 4.18 -10.73 -17.99
CA HIS A 78 4.74 -11.07 -16.67
C HIS A 78 3.60 -11.28 -15.65
N GLU A 79 3.54 -12.46 -15.03
CA GLU A 79 2.52 -12.78 -14.03
C GLU A 79 2.43 -11.74 -12.90
N SER A 80 3.58 -11.24 -12.41
CA SER A 80 3.60 -10.20 -11.38
C SER A 80 2.88 -8.91 -11.79
N VAL A 81 2.85 -8.59 -13.08
CA VAL A 81 2.16 -7.41 -13.63
C VAL A 81 0.67 -7.70 -13.74
N ALA A 82 0.29 -8.88 -14.24
CA ALA A 82 -1.10 -9.32 -14.33
C ALA A 82 -1.76 -9.40 -12.94
N TYR A 83 -1.09 -10.00 -11.95
CA TYR A 83 -1.57 -10.06 -10.57
C TYR A 83 -1.72 -8.69 -9.93
N ALA A 84 -0.77 -7.77 -10.17
CA ALA A 84 -0.87 -6.40 -9.68
C ALA A 84 -2.05 -5.63 -10.30
N ASN A 85 -2.37 -5.88 -11.58
CA ASN A 85 -3.53 -5.29 -12.26
C ASN A 85 -4.84 -5.81 -11.67
N LYS A 86 -4.98 -7.15 -11.59
CA LYS A 86 -6.17 -7.80 -10.99
C LYS A 86 -6.42 -7.29 -9.58
N LEU A 87 -5.36 -7.17 -8.78
CA LEU A 87 -5.46 -6.67 -7.42
C LEU A 87 -5.94 -5.22 -7.37
N LEU A 88 -5.37 -4.34 -8.20
CA LEU A 88 -5.75 -2.93 -8.24
C LEU A 88 -7.21 -2.75 -8.68
N GLU A 89 -7.67 -3.54 -9.65
CA GLU A 89 -9.08 -3.56 -10.07
C GLU A 89 -10.00 -3.96 -8.92
N ARG A 90 -9.65 -5.02 -8.19
CA ARG A 90 -10.38 -5.44 -6.98
C ARG A 90 -10.38 -4.37 -5.91
N THR A 91 -9.22 -3.77 -5.61
CA THR A 91 -9.15 -2.67 -4.65
C THR A 91 -9.98 -1.46 -5.10
N THR A 92 -10.03 -1.17 -6.39
CA THR A 92 -10.86 -0.08 -6.95
C THR A 92 -12.34 -0.34 -6.66
N LEU A 93 -12.81 -1.57 -6.86
CA LEU A 93 -14.18 -1.96 -6.49
C LEU A 93 -14.43 -1.88 -4.98
N LEU A 94 -13.49 -2.32 -4.14
CA LEU A 94 -13.63 -2.20 -2.68
C LEU A 94 -13.67 -0.74 -2.21
N VAL A 95 -12.88 0.15 -2.82
CA VAL A 95 -12.90 1.59 -2.51
C VAL A 95 -14.22 2.23 -2.93
N MET A 96 -14.75 1.84 -4.10
CA MET A 96 -16.08 2.25 -4.55
C MET A 96 -17.16 1.81 -3.55
N LEU A 97 -17.12 0.55 -3.12
CA LEU A 97 -18.04 0.01 -2.11
C LEU A 97 -17.92 0.73 -0.76
N CYS A 98 -16.69 0.94 -0.26
CA CYS A 98 -16.47 1.71 0.97
C CYS A 98 -17.09 3.10 0.88
N THR A 99 -16.94 3.77 -0.27
CA THR A 99 -17.49 5.10 -0.50
C THR A 99 -19.02 5.07 -0.50
N ALA A 100 -19.63 4.08 -1.16
CA ALA A 100 -21.08 3.90 -1.18
C ALA A 100 -21.68 3.55 0.20
N MET A 101 -20.90 2.91 1.07
CA MET A 101 -21.28 2.53 2.43
C MET A 101 -20.97 3.60 3.49
N ASP A 102 -20.53 4.80 3.08
CA ASP A 102 -20.06 5.87 3.99
C ASP A 102 -18.96 5.38 4.96
N ALA A 103 -18.10 4.48 4.48
CA ALA A 103 -16.94 4.00 5.22
C ALA A 103 -15.73 4.91 4.96
N CYS A 104 -14.93 5.14 6.00
CA CYS A 104 -13.64 5.79 5.86
C CYS A 104 -12.67 4.82 5.18
N TRP A 105 -11.96 5.26 4.15
CA TRP A 105 -10.92 4.46 3.53
C TRP A 105 -9.65 5.24 3.30
N THR A 106 -8.54 4.50 3.25
CA THR A 106 -7.22 5.03 2.94
C THR A 106 -6.48 4.07 2.03
N LEU A 107 -5.78 4.58 1.02
CA LEU A 107 -4.89 3.81 0.16
C LEU A 107 -3.50 4.44 0.17
N GLU A 108 -2.50 3.65 0.53
CA GLU A 108 -1.11 4.09 0.64
C GLU A 108 -0.26 3.57 -0.53
N GLN A 109 0.56 4.45 -1.11
CA GLN A 109 1.59 4.10 -2.08
C GLN A 109 2.85 4.98 -1.97
N PRO A 110 4.02 4.52 -2.45
CA PRO A 110 5.19 5.37 -2.59
C PRO A 110 4.97 6.48 -3.63
N ALA A 111 5.60 7.65 -3.43
CA ALA A 111 5.43 8.87 -4.24
C ALA A 111 5.81 8.76 -5.74
N GLY A 112 6.40 7.64 -6.16
CA GLY A 112 6.70 7.33 -7.56
C GLY A 112 5.95 6.12 -8.08
N SER A 113 4.79 5.79 -7.50
CA SER A 113 3.94 4.69 -7.95
C SER A 113 3.16 5.10 -9.20
N PHE A 114 3.17 4.26 -10.24
CA PHE A 114 2.34 4.43 -11.43
C PHE A 114 0.85 4.10 -11.20
N LEU A 115 0.48 3.67 -9.99
CA LEU A 115 -0.91 3.35 -9.64
C LEU A 115 -1.86 4.51 -9.91
N GLU A 116 -1.42 5.76 -9.68
CA GLU A 116 -2.25 6.95 -9.90
C GLU A 116 -2.69 7.14 -11.36
N TYR A 117 -1.95 6.54 -12.30
CA TYR A 117 -2.23 6.58 -13.73
C TYR A 117 -3.04 5.37 -14.21
N TYR A 118 -3.36 4.40 -13.34
CA TYR A 118 -4.13 3.23 -13.74
C TYR A 118 -5.56 3.63 -14.14
N PRO A 119 -6.10 3.17 -15.28
CA PRO A 119 -7.32 3.75 -15.84
C PRO A 119 -8.53 3.70 -14.91
N CYS A 120 -8.87 2.52 -14.37
CA CYS A 120 -10.05 2.38 -13.51
C CYS A 120 -9.90 3.14 -12.18
N TRP A 121 -8.70 3.14 -11.60
CA TRP A 121 -8.39 3.92 -10.40
C TRP A 121 -8.58 5.42 -10.66
N ARG A 122 -8.02 5.93 -11.76
CA ARG A 122 -8.13 7.33 -12.15
C ARG A 122 -9.59 7.72 -12.38
N SER A 123 -10.36 6.91 -13.10
CA SER A 123 -11.79 7.16 -13.32
C SER A 123 -12.57 7.21 -12.01
N LEU A 124 -12.30 6.29 -11.07
CA LEU A 124 -12.93 6.30 -9.75
C LEU A 124 -12.58 7.57 -8.97
N MET A 125 -11.30 7.95 -8.90
CA MET A 125 -10.88 9.15 -8.17
C MET A 125 -11.50 10.42 -8.77
N LEU A 126 -11.63 10.51 -10.10
CA LEU A 126 -12.32 11.62 -10.76
C LEU A 126 -13.81 11.62 -10.47
N ALA A 127 -14.47 10.46 -10.46
CA ALA A 127 -15.88 10.34 -10.13
C ALA A 127 -16.16 10.79 -8.69
N ILE A 128 -15.39 10.30 -7.71
CA ILE A 128 -15.55 10.69 -6.30
C ILE A 128 -15.29 12.19 -6.13
N ARG A 129 -14.26 12.74 -6.80
CA ARG A 129 -13.99 14.18 -6.79
C ARG A 129 -15.13 15.00 -7.41
N GLY A 130 -15.74 14.51 -8.49
CA GLY A 130 -16.84 15.17 -9.18
C GLY A 130 -18.12 15.24 -8.33
N VAL A 131 -18.38 14.23 -7.50
CA VAL A 131 -19.47 14.26 -6.51
C VAL A 131 -19.18 15.27 -5.40
N GLY A 132 -17.93 15.33 -4.93
CA GLY A 132 -17.50 16.26 -3.89
C GLY A 132 -18.13 15.98 -2.51
N GLY A 133 -18.18 17.01 -1.66
CA GLY A 133 -18.79 16.93 -0.34
C GLY A 133 -18.00 16.08 0.67
N PRO A 134 -18.68 15.36 1.60
CA PRO A 134 -18.01 14.61 2.67
C PRO A 134 -17.16 13.44 2.15
N TYR A 135 -17.37 13.02 0.90
CA TYR A 135 -16.62 11.95 0.25
C TYR A 135 -15.42 12.46 -0.57
N ALA A 136 -15.17 13.78 -0.58
CA ALA A 136 -14.12 14.37 -1.38
C ALA A 136 -12.76 13.69 -1.10
N VAL A 137 -12.10 13.29 -2.18
CA VAL A 137 -10.80 12.62 -2.09
C VAL A 137 -9.73 13.60 -1.63
N SER A 138 -9.12 13.33 -0.48
CA SER A 138 -7.91 13.96 -0.01
C SER A 138 -6.68 13.17 -0.48
N THR A 139 -5.60 13.89 -0.78
CA THR A 139 -4.28 13.28 -1.03
C THR A 139 -3.27 13.94 -0.12
N VAL A 140 -2.69 13.16 0.76
CA VAL A 140 -1.61 13.58 1.66
C VAL A 140 -0.30 12.98 1.18
N ARG A 141 0.79 13.73 1.29
CA ARG A 141 2.14 13.25 0.99
C ARG A 141 3.00 13.40 2.23
N PHE A 142 3.66 12.33 2.63
CA PHE A 142 4.44 12.33 3.87
C PHE A 142 5.74 11.55 3.71
N TRP A 143 6.69 11.84 4.60
CA TRP A 143 7.95 11.13 4.67
C TRP A 143 7.84 10.05 5.74
N MET A 144 8.04 8.78 5.35
CA MET A 144 8.11 7.66 6.31
C MET A 144 9.18 7.88 7.39
N GLY A 145 10.19 8.70 7.10
CA GLY A 145 11.19 9.08 8.09
C GLY A 145 10.64 9.88 9.28
N ASN A 146 9.59 10.68 9.09
CA ASN A 146 8.91 11.37 10.21
C ASN A 146 8.16 10.38 11.15
N TYR A 147 8.09 9.11 10.76
CA TYR A 147 7.46 8.00 11.48
C TYR A 147 8.48 6.93 11.89
N GLY A 148 9.78 7.25 11.92
CA GLY A 148 10.83 6.35 12.40
C GLY A 148 11.29 5.29 11.40
N SER A 149 10.86 5.33 10.13
CA SER A 149 11.37 4.40 9.11
C SER A 149 12.86 4.60 8.89
N LYS A 150 13.64 3.51 8.80
CA LYS A 150 15.08 3.57 8.51
C LYS A 150 15.39 4.22 7.16
N THR A 151 14.44 4.28 6.23
CA THR A 151 14.66 4.93 4.93
C THR A 151 13.72 6.12 4.78
N PRO A 152 14.22 7.28 4.35
CA PRO A 152 13.40 8.46 4.13
C PRO A 152 12.63 8.32 2.81
N LYS A 153 11.72 7.35 2.73
CA LYS A 153 10.85 7.13 1.57
C LYS A 153 9.69 8.10 1.63
N ARG A 154 9.41 8.77 0.52
CA ARG A 154 8.23 9.62 0.39
C ARG A 154 7.06 8.78 -0.08
N HIS A 155 5.95 8.87 0.62
CA HIS A 155 4.71 8.16 0.35
C HIS A 155 3.59 9.17 0.09
N TYR A 156 2.53 8.71 -0.55
CA TYR A 156 1.25 9.38 -0.60
C TYR A 156 0.16 8.46 -0.06
N LEU A 157 -0.86 9.09 0.50
CA LEU A 157 -2.07 8.39 0.91
C LEU A 157 -3.27 9.13 0.34
N VAL A 158 -4.15 8.35 -0.28
CA VAL A 158 -5.41 8.80 -0.84
C VAL A 158 -6.51 8.37 0.12
N SER A 159 -7.45 9.25 0.43
CA SER A 159 -8.50 8.96 1.40
C SER A 159 -9.76 9.76 1.14
N ASN A 160 -10.90 9.31 1.62
CA ASN A 160 -12.13 10.11 1.71
C ASN A 160 -12.29 10.81 3.07
N THR A 161 -11.26 10.84 3.93
CA THR A 161 -11.29 11.57 5.21
C THR A 161 -10.21 12.64 5.28
N THR A 162 -10.52 13.76 5.94
CA THR A 162 -9.57 14.85 6.21
C THR A 162 -8.59 14.50 7.33
N VAL A 163 -8.90 13.50 8.17
CA VAL A 163 -7.98 12.99 9.21
C VAL A 163 -6.66 12.51 8.60
N ALA A 164 -6.67 12.10 7.33
CA ALA A 164 -5.45 11.75 6.58
C ALA A 164 -4.40 12.87 6.57
N TYR A 165 -4.79 14.16 6.65
CA TYR A 165 -3.84 15.27 6.68
C TYR A 165 -2.98 15.30 7.95
N LEU A 166 -3.39 14.64 9.03
CA LEU A 166 -2.56 14.47 10.23
C LEU A 166 -1.29 13.65 9.95
N LEU A 167 -1.23 12.95 8.81
CA LEU A 167 -0.04 12.27 8.35
C LEU A 167 1.01 13.22 7.73
N ASP A 168 0.67 14.47 7.41
CA ASP A 168 1.67 15.42 6.92
C ASP A 168 2.40 16.11 8.08
N ARG A 169 3.50 15.51 8.53
CA ARG A 169 4.44 16.12 9.50
C ARG A 169 5.41 17.13 8.85
N GLY A 170 5.15 17.55 7.62
CA GLY A 170 5.98 18.48 6.87
C GLY A 170 7.25 17.84 6.28
N ARG A 171 8.16 18.71 5.84
CA ARG A 171 9.42 18.30 5.20
C ARG A 171 10.33 17.59 6.19
N LEU A 172 10.91 16.47 5.77
CA LEU A 172 11.94 15.78 6.54
C LEU A 172 13.16 16.70 6.72
N LYS A 173 13.51 17.00 7.97
CA LYS A 173 14.70 17.81 8.29
C LYS A 173 15.97 17.13 7.77
N TRP A 174 16.88 17.90 7.19
CA TRP A 174 18.12 17.40 6.58
C TRP A 174 18.99 16.60 7.55
N ALA A 175 19.09 17.04 8.81
CA ALA A 175 19.84 16.35 9.86
C ALA A 175 19.33 14.92 10.09
N MET A 176 18.00 14.72 10.09
CA MET A 176 17.41 13.39 10.18
C MET A 176 17.76 12.54 8.95
N ARG A 177 17.72 13.13 7.75
CA ARG A 177 18.00 12.40 6.51
C ARG A 177 19.43 11.81 6.46
N LYS A 178 20.43 12.54 6.99
CA LYS A 178 21.84 12.08 7.04
C LYS A 178 22.01 10.83 7.91
N GLY A 179 21.27 10.70 9.01
CA GLY A 179 21.38 9.57 9.95
C GLY A 179 20.60 8.32 9.55
N MET A 180 19.62 8.43 8.66
CA MET A 180 18.68 7.33 8.38
C MET A 180 19.20 6.37 7.30
N CYS A 181 19.82 6.88 6.25
CA CYS A 181 20.18 6.09 5.08
C CYS A 181 21.55 5.37 5.20
N THR A 182 21.77 4.62 6.29
CA THR A 182 23.01 3.86 6.49
C THR A 182 23.15 2.69 5.54
N THR A 183 22.03 2.16 5.04
CA THR A 183 21.98 0.97 4.21
C THR A 183 21.68 1.33 2.76
N LYS A 184 22.66 1.14 1.87
CA LYS A 184 22.47 1.25 0.42
C LYS A 184 21.57 0.09 -0.03
N THR A 185 20.41 0.40 -0.62
CA THR A 185 19.42 -0.59 -1.10
C THR A 185 19.39 -0.75 -2.61
N VAL A 186 19.97 0.21 -3.33
CA VAL A 186 19.99 0.25 -4.78
C VAL A 186 21.42 0.50 -5.22
N GLU A 187 21.92 -0.37 -6.09
CA GLU A 187 23.14 -0.13 -6.84
C GLU A 187 22.82 0.68 -8.09
N ARG A 188 23.74 1.56 -8.45
CA ARG A 188 23.64 2.41 -9.63
C ARG A 188 24.90 2.20 -10.46
N ALA A 189 24.75 1.83 -11.73
CA ALA A 189 25.87 1.76 -12.68
C ALA A 189 25.48 2.39 -14.02
N ARG A 190 26.48 2.70 -14.84
CA ARG A 190 26.28 3.02 -16.25
C ARG A 190 26.45 1.76 -17.08
N ASP A 191 25.56 1.52 -18.02
CA ASP A 191 25.74 0.46 -19.02
C ASP A 191 26.79 0.86 -20.07
N GLN A 192 27.16 -0.07 -20.95
CA GLN A 192 28.11 0.16 -22.06
C GLN A 192 27.67 1.30 -23.01
N LYS A 193 26.38 1.66 -22.99
CA LYS A 193 25.80 2.76 -23.78
C LYS A 193 25.73 4.08 -23.00
N GLY A 194 26.39 4.15 -21.84
CA GLY A 194 26.44 5.32 -20.96
C GLY A 194 25.15 5.58 -20.18
N ARG A 195 24.13 4.72 -20.28
CA ARG A 195 22.82 4.93 -19.64
C ARG A 195 22.89 4.48 -18.19
N VAL A 196 22.32 5.29 -17.31
CA VAL A 196 22.23 4.96 -15.88
C VAL A 196 21.20 3.86 -15.67
N ARG A 197 21.61 2.81 -14.97
CA ARG A 197 20.77 1.69 -14.56
C ARG A 197 20.78 1.54 -13.04
N TYR A 198 19.72 0.95 -12.53
CA TYR A 198 19.49 0.75 -11.11
C TYR A 198 19.09 -0.71 -10.87
N TRP A 199 19.63 -1.32 -9.83
CA TRP A 199 19.23 -2.66 -9.38
C TRP A 199 19.14 -2.70 -7.86
N GLY A 200 18.08 -3.34 -7.35
CA GLY A 200 17.95 -3.61 -5.93
C GLY A 200 19.03 -4.59 -5.48
N ASN A 201 19.72 -4.28 -4.39
CA ASN A 201 20.68 -5.21 -3.79
C ASN A 201 20.02 -6.06 -2.69
N LYS A 202 20.79 -6.96 -2.07
CA LYS A 202 20.31 -7.86 -1.00
C LYS A 202 19.70 -7.09 0.18
N ASN A 203 20.17 -5.87 0.43
CA ASN A 203 19.67 -5.03 1.51
C ASN A 203 18.29 -4.43 1.21
N LEU A 204 17.88 -4.33 -0.06
CA LEU A 204 16.56 -3.83 -0.42
C LEU A 204 15.47 -4.63 0.28
N ARG A 205 15.57 -5.96 0.26
CA ARG A 205 14.65 -6.87 0.97
C ARG A 205 14.75 -6.71 2.50
N GLN A 206 15.94 -6.44 3.03
CA GLN A 206 16.14 -6.25 4.48
C GLN A 206 15.56 -4.92 5.01
N THR A 207 15.43 -3.91 4.16
CA THR A 207 14.81 -2.61 4.55
C THR A 207 13.28 -2.62 4.52
N GLN A 208 12.68 -3.71 4.07
CA GLN A 208 11.26 -3.95 4.28
C GLN A 208 11.13 -4.31 5.76
N LEU A 209 10.40 -3.52 6.56
CA LEU A 209 10.04 -3.96 7.91
C LEU A 209 9.03 -5.10 7.73
N LEU A 210 9.51 -6.32 7.99
CA LEU A 210 8.83 -7.59 7.69
C LEU A 210 8.03 -8.15 8.88
N ALA A 211 8.08 -7.48 10.04
CA ALA A 211 7.36 -7.87 11.25
C ALA A 211 6.05 -7.09 11.36
N PHE A 212 4.93 -7.82 11.37
CA PHE A 212 3.70 -7.39 12.03
C PHE A 212 3.48 -8.38 13.16
N ASP A 213 3.68 -7.94 14.40
CA ASP A 213 3.18 -8.70 15.55
C ASP A 213 1.68 -8.40 15.68
N ASN A 214 0.83 -9.42 15.60
CA ASN A 214 -0.63 -9.32 15.70
C ASN A 214 -1.10 -8.71 17.04
N LYS A 215 -0.18 -8.43 17.96
CA LYS A 215 -0.46 -7.83 19.26
C LYS A 215 -0.49 -6.29 19.26
N HIS A 216 0.08 -5.57 18.30
CA HIS A 216 0.34 -4.13 18.53
C HIS A 216 -0.09 -3.09 17.47
N ASP A 217 -0.32 -3.40 16.20
CA ASP A 217 -0.41 -2.34 15.19
C ASP A 217 -1.75 -2.21 14.45
N ILE A 218 -2.67 -1.53 15.14
CA ILE A 218 -3.52 -0.50 14.53
C ILE A 218 -2.99 0.81 15.12
N PHE A 219 -2.28 1.60 14.31
CA PHE A 219 -1.76 2.95 14.66
C PHE A 219 -1.46 3.14 16.15
N LYS A 220 -0.43 2.46 16.66
CA LYS A 220 0.09 2.77 17.99
C LYS A 220 1.54 3.22 17.88
N PHE A 221 1.78 4.48 18.26
CA PHE A 221 3.13 4.95 18.55
C PHE A 221 3.61 4.21 19.81
N GLU A 222 4.53 3.25 19.67
CA GLU A 222 5.47 2.82 20.71
C GLU A 222 6.56 1.88 20.17
N VAL A 223 7.71 1.87 20.84
CA VAL A 223 9.06 1.46 20.41
C VAL A 223 9.25 -0.06 20.28
N ALA A 224 10.12 -0.48 19.34
CA ALA A 224 10.31 -1.84 18.83
C ALA A 224 11.05 -2.84 19.74
N ASN A 225 10.72 -4.14 19.59
CA ASN A 225 11.44 -5.32 20.12
C ASN A 225 12.05 -6.16 18.95
N PRO A 226 13.31 -6.65 18.99
CA PRO A 226 14.05 -7.11 17.79
C PRO A 226 13.86 -8.57 17.32
N ASP A 227 13.27 -9.49 18.08
CA ASP A 227 13.49 -10.94 17.84
C ASP A 227 12.26 -11.72 17.34
N SER A 228 11.82 -11.49 16.09
CA SER A 228 10.75 -12.29 15.46
C SER A 228 11.09 -12.84 14.05
N PRO A 229 10.56 -14.02 13.67
CA PRO A 229 10.94 -14.73 12.44
C PRO A 229 10.43 -14.05 11.15
N LYS A 230 11.18 -14.25 10.06
CA LYS A 230 11.12 -13.51 8.79
C LYS A 230 9.91 -13.91 7.91
N ILE A 231 9.08 -12.95 7.48
CA ILE A 231 7.96 -13.13 6.52
C ILE A 231 7.96 -12.00 5.47
N THR A 232 7.66 -12.31 4.20
CA THR A 232 7.72 -11.44 3.01
C THR A 232 6.72 -10.26 3.02
N GLN A 233 7.09 -9.12 2.44
CA GLN A 233 6.23 -7.91 2.35
C GLN A 233 5.07 -8.13 1.37
N LYS A 234 3.91 -8.48 1.91
CA LYS A 234 2.65 -8.68 1.18
C LYS A 234 1.87 -7.37 1.14
N GLY A 235 1.16 -7.12 0.04
CA GLY A 235 0.08 -6.16 0.13
C GLY A 235 -1.00 -6.68 1.07
N TYR A 236 -1.84 -5.80 1.59
CA TYR A 236 -2.93 -6.19 2.47
C TYR A 236 -4.10 -5.21 2.40
N VAL A 237 -5.25 -5.65 2.89
CA VAL A 237 -6.39 -4.80 3.23
C VAL A 237 -6.78 -5.09 4.66
N THR A 238 -6.86 -4.04 5.46
CA THR A 238 -7.33 -4.14 6.85
C THR A 238 -8.66 -3.42 6.97
N ILE A 239 -9.69 -4.14 7.38
CA ILE A 239 -11.01 -3.60 7.69
C ILE A 239 -11.12 -3.53 9.21
N SER A 240 -11.31 -2.33 9.76
CA SER A 240 -11.50 -2.10 11.20
C SER A 240 -12.89 -1.52 11.46
N TYR A 241 -13.59 -2.02 12.47
CA TYR A 241 -14.95 -1.60 12.81
C TYR A 241 -15.20 -1.68 14.32
N ILE A 242 -16.22 -0.96 14.77
CA ILE A 242 -16.71 -0.99 16.16
C ILE A 242 -17.90 -1.95 16.20
N THR A 243 -17.89 -2.92 17.11
CA THR A 243 -19.08 -3.72 17.40
C THR A 243 -19.95 -2.98 18.40
N SER A 244 -21.21 -2.73 18.04
CA SER A 244 -22.27 -2.33 18.97
C SER A 244 -22.56 -3.42 19.98
#